data_AF-A0A2G7FMR3-F1
#
_entry.id   AF-A0A2G7FMR3-F1
#
_cell.length_a   1.000
_cell.length_b   1.000
_cell.length_c   1.000
_cell.angle_alpha   90.00
_cell.angle_beta   90.00
_cell.angle_gamma   90.00
#
_symmetry.space_group_name_H-M   'P 1'
#
loop_
_entity.id
_entity.type
_entity.pdbx_description
1 polymer ?
#
loop_
_entity_poly.entity_id
_entity_poly.type
_entity_poly.pdbx_seq_one_letter_code
_entity_poly.pdbx_strand_id
1 'polypeptide(L)'
;MPMIQRTIRAIRGRFSRIDRSKNLDSQRTEMYSMLADLYKELEGLKAEALESEHLEVLPVHILPLDLKRTTELAIPRSLDPGAYFVPLSEEFIQQRPMDTTDPETQRRLNNVATILRPGYSSSTVQYRPLSSYRKAGVLVDRLVMEMSSRQLNCEAAMPNMTLITKWRGNTDFHLNPAFDRHDWDHRDGYHWIIDFFYACSSHPTFPYIKVIMHHSEAKDPELVLKAEVMAIVATMWSRLCTETLLDHLIVPVMLFTFAGCHVRILIGIHDGQDLRIAMSEFIEYSEGSQDLWDLLTRYLGCDFNHQLTTEKLPSAYLEEDLS
;
A
#
# COMPACT_ATOMS: atom_id res chain seq x y z
N MET A 1 13.32 -35.58 -6.02
CA MET A 1 13.40 -34.73 -4.81
C MET A 1 14.73 -33.99 -4.54
N PRO A 2 15.91 -34.25 -5.17
CA PRO A 2 17.13 -33.49 -4.85
C PRO A 2 17.39 -32.23 -5.71
N MET A 3 16.68 -32.06 -6.84
CA MET A 3 16.92 -30.93 -7.75
C MET A 3 16.24 -29.64 -7.30
N ILE A 4 15.01 -29.74 -6.77
CA ILE A 4 14.21 -28.59 -6.26
C ILE A 4 14.92 -27.90 -5.09
N GLN A 5 15.45 -28.66 -4.12
CA GLN A 5 16.18 -28.11 -2.98
C GLN A 5 17.49 -27.39 -3.37
N ARG A 6 18.16 -27.82 -4.46
CA ARG A 6 19.36 -27.13 -4.97
C ARG A 6 19.02 -25.80 -5.64
N THR A 7 17.93 -25.76 -6.41
CA THR A 7 17.44 -24.52 -7.03
C THR A 7 16.98 -23.50 -5.98
N ILE A 8 16.23 -23.95 -4.96
CA ILE A 8 15.79 -23.11 -3.83
C ILE A 8 16.98 -22.50 -3.08
N ARG A 9 18.03 -23.29 -2.80
CA ARG A 9 19.24 -22.80 -2.11
C ARG A 9 20.06 -21.82 -2.96
N ALA A 10 20.07 -22.00 -4.29
CA ALA A 10 20.76 -21.10 -5.21
C ALA A 10 20.04 -19.74 -5.34
N ILE A 11 18.71 -19.72 -5.31
CA ILE A 11 17.92 -18.47 -5.35
C ILE A 11 18.00 -17.74 -4.00
N ARG A 12 17.84 -18.43 -2.87
CA ARG A 12 18.02 -17.82 -1.54
C ARG A 12 19.46 -17.32 -1.32
N GLY A 13 20.44 -17.91 -1.99
CA GLY A 13 21.84 -17.45 -2.00
C GLY A 13 22.10 -16.20 -2.85
N ARG A 14 21.15 -15.75 -3.70
CA ARG A 14 21.25 -14.48 -4.44
C ARG A 14 20.92 -13.26 -3.58
N PHE A 15 19.97 -13.40 -2.65
CA PHE A 15 19.57 -12.31 -1.78
C PHE A 15 20.54 -12.18 -0.62
N SER A 16 21.55 -11.33 -0.81
CA SER A 16 22.52 -10.97 0.23
C SER A 16 21.87 -10.15 1.33
N ARG A 17 22.35 -10.30 2.57
CA ARG A 17 22.00 -9.40 3.67
C ARG A 17 22.87 -8.16 3.65
N ILE A 18 22.29 -7.00 3.95
CA ILE A 18 23.05 -5.75 4.06
C ILE A 18 24.03 -5.80 5.23
N ASP A 19 25.29 -5.50 4.95
CA ASP A 19 26.33 -5.38 5.96
C ASP A 19 26.24 -4.02 6.67
N ARG A 20 25.78 -4.05 7.92
CA ARG A 20 25.57 -2.87 8.76
C ARG A 20 26.85 -2.15 9.15
N SER A 21 28.01 -2.78 8.97
CA SER A 21 29.30 -2.13 9.25
C SER A 21 29.74 -1.18 8.13
N LYS A 22 29.14 -1.27 6.94
CA LYS A 22 29.46 -0.42 5.79
C LYS A 22 28.90 0.99 5.96
N ASN A 23 29.45 1.94 5.20
CA ASN A 23 28.92 3.30 5.13
C ASN A 23 27.51 3.33 4.49
N LEU A 24 26.81 4.43 4.71
CA LEU A 24 25.41 4.62 4.26
C LEU A 24 25.26 4.41 2.75
N ASP A 25 26.15 4.96 1.93
CA ASP A 25 26.10 4.84 0.47
C ASP A 25 26.20 3.39 -0.01
N SER A 26 27.03 2.60 0.65
CA SER A 26 27.17 1.16 0.35
C SER A 26 25.90 0.41 0.75
N GLN A 27 25.34 0.68 1.92
CA GLN A 27 24.08 0.08 2.37
C GLN A 27 22.92 0.43 1.43
N ARG A 28 22.84 1.68 0.98
CA ARG A 28 21.85 2.14 -0.01
C ARG A 28 22.01 1.42 -1.35
N THR A 29 23.25 1.27 -1.81
CA THR A 29 23.57 0.53 -3.05
C THR A 29 23.09 -0.92 -2.97
N GLU A 30 23.35 -1.60 -1.85
CA GLU A 30 22.89 -2.96 -1.62
C GLU A 30 21.36 -3.04 -1.58
N MET A 31 20.70 -2.11 -0.88
CA MET A 31 19.24 -2.01 -0.84
C MET A 31 18.63 -1.85 -2.26
N TYR A 32 19.22 -1.01 -3.11
CA TYR A 32 18.76 -0.86 -4.50
C TYR A 32 18.86 -2.16 -5.30
N SER A 33 19.99 -2.86 -5.17
CA SER A 33 20.19 -4.14 -5.84
C SER A 33 19.17 -5.17 -5.36
N MET A 34 18.97 -5.30 -4.05
CA MET A 34 18.00 -6.23 -3.49
C MET A 34 16.57 -5.96 -3.98
N LEU A 35 16.12 -4.71 -3.95
CA LEU A 35 14.79 -4.33 -4.42
C LEU A 35 14.63 -4.55 -5.94
N ALA A 36 15.64 -4.22 -6.74
CA ALA A 36 15.61 -4.44 -8.18
C ALA A 36 15.60 -5.92 -8.56
N ASP A 37 16.40 -6.74 -7.86
CA ASP A 37 16.45 -8.18 -8.09
C ASP A 37 15.12 -8.83 -7.67
N LEU A 38 14.55 -8.44 -6.52
CA LEU A 38 13.24 -8.91 -6.09
C LEU A 38 12.14 -8.56 -7.11
N TYR A 39 12.12 -7.32 -7.62
CA TYR A 39 11.15 -6.92 -8.64
C TYR A 39 11.26 -7.79 -9.90
N LYS A 40 12.47 -8.02 -10.41
CA LYS A 40 12.72 -8.85 -11.61
C LYS A 40 12.31 -10.31 -11.41
N GLU A 41 12.61 -10.88 -10.24
CA GLU A 41 12.19 -12.25 -9.94
C GLU A 41 10.65 -12.32 -9.88
N LEU A 42 9.97 -11.35 -9.26
CA LEU A 42 8.51 -11.25 -9.26
C LEU A 42 7.95 -11.12 -10.68
N GLU A 43 8.47 -10.21 -11.50
CA GLU A 43 8.05 -10.01 -12.89
C GLU A 43 8.11 -11.32 -13.71
N GLY A 44 9.16 -12.12 -13.50
CA GLY A 44 9.33 -13.42 -14.15
C GLY A 44 8.37 -14.53 -13.68
N LEU A 45 7.68 -14.35 -12.55
CA LEU A 45 6.73 -15.35 -12.03
C LEU A 45 5.42 -15.35 -12.82
N LYS A 46 5.04 -16.54 -13.27
CA LYS A 46 3.73 -16.81 -13.90
C LYS A 46 2.67 -17.13 -12.85
N ALA A 47 2.53 -16.25 -11.86
CA ALA A 47 1.55 -16.36 -10.78
C ALA A 47 0.91 -15.00 -10.50
N GLU A 48 -0.39 -14.99 -10.23
CA GLU A 48 -1.15 -13.78 -9.83
C GLU A 48 -1.00 -13.51 -8.33
N ALA A 49 -0.98 -14.59 -7.52
CA ALA A 49 -0.80 -14.58 -6.08
C ALA A 49 0.46 -15.38 -5.68
N LEU A 50 1.07 -15.01 -4.55
CA LEU A 50 2.24 -15.71 -4.02
C LEU A 50 1.81 -16.79 -3.02
N GLU A 51 1.88 -18.03 -3.48
CA GLU A 51 1.73 -19.22 -2.63
C GLU A 51 2.95 -19.43 -1.71
N SER A 52 2.79 -20.32 -0.72
CA SER A 52 3.85 -20.67 0.24
C SER A 52 5.17 -21.06 -0.42
N GLU A 53 5.14 -21.80 -1.54
CA GLU A 53 6.34 -22.20 -2.27
C GLU A 53 7.13 -21.01 -2.85
N HIS A 54 6.44 -19.93 -3.21
CA HIS A 54 7.07 -18.69 -3.66
C HIS A 54 7.71 -17.96 -2.47
N LEU A 55 6.99 -17.88 -1.35
CA LEU A 55 7.43 -17.20 -0.12
C LEU A 55 8.59 -17.93 0.58
N GLU A 56 8.77 -19.24 0.36
CA GLU A 56 9.94 -19.98 0.86
C GLU A 56 11.25 -19.57 0.15
N VAL A 57 11.14 -19.05 -1.07
CA VAL A 57 12.28 -18.76 -1.95
C VAL A 57 12.58 -17.27 -2.02
N LEU A 58 11.54 -16.43 -2.04
CA LEU A 58 11.66 -14.98 -2.07
C LEU A 58 11.95 -14.43 -0.65
N PRO A 59 12.74 -13.35 -0.52
CA PRO A 59 12.99 -12.67 0.75
C PRO A 59 11.78 -11.80 1.15
N VAL A 60 10.59 -12.42 1.23
CA VAL A 60 9.33 -11.74 1.52
C VAL A 60 8.66 -12.42 2.71
N HIS A 61 8.38 -11.64 3.75
CA HIS A 61 7.72 -12.08 4.97
C HIS A 61 6.38 -11.40 5.13
N ILE A 62 5.30 -12.19 5.13
CA ILE A 62 3.94 -11.69 5.34
C ILE A 62 3.57 -11.83 6.82
N LEU A 63 3.09 -10.73 7.41
CA LEU A 63 2.63 -10.61 8.78
C LEU A 63 1.15 -10.21 8.77
N PRO A 64 0.34 -10.63 9.75
CA PRO A 64 -1.04 -10.18 9.82
C PRO A 64 -1.11 -8.70 10.24
N LEU A 65 -2.00 -7.93 9.62
CA LEU A 65 -2.31 -6.56 10.00
C LEU A 65 -3.69 -6.51 10.65
N ASP A 66 -3.70 -6.40 11.98
CA ASP A 66 -4.93 -6.19 12.74
C ASP A 66 -5.35 -4.72 12.66
N LEU A 67 -6.36 -4.44 11.82
CA LEU A 67 -6.90 -3.10 11.63
C LEU A 67 -7.61 -2.53 12.86
N LYS A 68 -7.99 -3.38 13.82
CA LYS A 68 -8.60 -2.97 15.09
C LYS A 68 -7.58 -2.84 16.22
N ARG A 69 -6.31 -3.20 15.98
CA ARG A 69 -5.20 -3.14 16.95
C ARG A 69 -5.52 -3.86 18.27
N THR A 70 -6.25 -4.96 18.18
CA THR A 70 -6.57 -5.83 19.33
C THR A 70 -5.45 -6.79 19.69
N THR A 71 -4.54 -7.03 18.74
CA THR A 71 -3.42 -7.97 18.88
C THR A 71 -2.10 -7.26 18.67
N GLU A 72 -1.18 -7.40 19.63
CA GLU A 72 0.22 -7.00 19.44
C GLU A 72 1.03 -8.20 18.92
N LEU A 73 1.88 -7.95 17.93
CA LEU A 73 2.79 -8.97 17.42
C LEU A 73 3.96 -9.15 18.39
N ALA A 74 4.38 -10.40 18.62
CA ALA A 74 5.56 -10.73 19.41
C ALA A 74 6.87 -10.50 18.61
N ILE A 75 7.03 -9.32 18.02
CA ILE A 75 8.23 -8.89 17.29
C ILE A 75 8.61 -7.46 17.70
N PRO A 76 9.90 -7.06 17.59
CA PRO A 76 10.32 -5.67 17.80
C PRO A 76 9.51 -4.69 16.94
N ARG A 77 9.15 -3.52 17.49
CA ARG A 77 8.28 -2.56 16.79
C ARG A 77 8.92 -2.04 15.52
N SER A 78 10.25 -1.92 15.50
CA SER A 78 11.00 -1.54 14.31
C SER A 78 10.99 -2.58 13.18
N LEU A 79 10.62 -3.83 13.47
CA LEU A 79 10.43 -4.90 12.48
C LEU A 79 8.96 -5.14 12.12
N ASP A 80 8.02 -4.47 12.79
CA ASP A 80 6.59 -4.48 12.45
C ASP A 80 6.28 -3.37 11.45
N PRO A 81 5.97 -3.69 10.17
CA PRO A 81 5.59 -2.68 9.20
C PRO A 81 4.37 -1.86 9.67
N GLY A 82 3.41 -2.49 10.35
CA GLY A 82 2.20 -1.84 10.84
C GLY A 82 2.47 -0.75 11.88
N ALA A 83 3.61 -0.80 12.57
CA ALA A 83 3.99 0.18 13.58
C ALA A 83 4.50 1.51 13.01
N TYR A 84 4.82 1.58 11.71
CA TYR A 84 5.32 2.80 11.05
C TYR A 84 4.24 3.87 10.83
N PHE A 85 2.98 3.45 10.78
CA PHE A 85 1.83 4.32 10.55
C PHE A 85 0.88 4.30 11.75
N VAL A 86 0.34 5.47 12.10
CA VAL A 86 -0.55 5.66 13.25
C VAL A 86 -1.91 6.17 12.74
N PRO A 87 -2.89 5.27 12.49
CA PRO A 87 -4.22 5.65 12.02
C PRO A 87 -4.85 6.72 12.89
N LEU A 88 -5.63 7.58 12.26
CA LEU A 88 -6.45 8.56 12.98
C LEU A 88 -7.42 7.84 13.92
N SER A 89 -7.79 8.51 15.01
CA SER A 89 -8.80 7.97 15.93
C SER A 89 -10.19 7.95 15.29
N GLU A 90 -11.09 7.13 15.83
CA GLU A 90 -12.48 7.09 15.36
C GLU A 90 -13.17 8.42 15.63
N GLU A 91 -12.94 9.00 16.82
CA GLU A 91 -13.49 10.29 17.21
C GLU A 91 -13.03 11.40 16.26
N PHE A 92 -11.79 11.33 15.77
CA PHE A 92 -11.26 12.33 14.84
C PHE A 92 -12.08 12.37 13.54
N ILE A 93 -12.43 11.20 13.00
CA ILE A 93 -13.20 11.07 11.76
C ILE A 93 -14.67 11.41 11.99
N GLN A 94 -15.27 10.89 13.07
CA GLN A 94 -16.69 11.14 13.39
C GLN A 94 -16.99 12.63 13.61
N GLN A 95 -16.02 13.40 14.11
CA GLN A 95 -16.16 14.85 14.27
C GLN A 95 -16.12 15.62 12.95
N ARG A 96 -15.62 15.01 11.87
CA ARG A 96 -15.37 15.63 10.56
C ARG A 96 -15.99 14.80 9.43
N PRO A 97 -17.32 14.65 9.41
CA PRO A 97 -18.00 13.91 8.35
C PRO A 97 -18.01 14.70 7.03
N MET A 98 -18.08 13.97 5.92
CA MET A 98 -18.13 14.56 4.58
C MET A 98 -19.37 15.45 4.43
N ASP A 99 -19.18 16.64 3.87
CA ASP A 99 -20.27 17.56 3.58
C ASP A 99 -21.10 17.08 2.39
N THR A 100 -22.15 16.34 2.68
CA THR A 100 -23.11 15.83 1.69
C THR A 100 -24.13 16.89 1.24
N THR A 101 -24.13 18.08 1.86
CA THR A 101 -25.00 19.19 1.43
C THR A 101 -24.46 19.91 0.19
N ASP A 102 -23.17 19.76 -0.09
CA ASP A 102 -22.53 20.22 -1.31
C ASP A 102 -23.07 19.45 -2.55
N PRO A 103 -23.68 20.13 -3.54
CA PRO A 103 -24.29 19.46 -4.70
C PRO A 103 -23.30 18.63 -5.52
N GLU A 104 -22.03 19.06 -5.61
CA GLU A 104 -21.01 18.32 -6.35
C GLU A 104 -20.67 17.00 -5.65
N THR A 105 -20.42 17.07 -4.34
CA THR A 105 -20.15 15.90 -3.49
C THR A 105 -21.30 14.92 -3.55
N GLN A 106 -22.55 15.37 -3.37
CA GLN A 106 -23.73 14.52 -3.44
C GLN A 106 -23.89 13.87 -4.82
N ARG A 107 -23.65 14.61 -5.91
CA ARG A 107 -23.71 14.07 -7.28
C ARG A 107 -22.69 12.94 -7.47
N ARG A 108 -21.46 13.13 -7.00
CA ARG A 108 -20.40 12.11 -7.10
C ARG A 108 -20.75 10.86 -6.28
N LEU A 109 -21.29 11.03 -5.07
CA LEU A 109 -21.77 9.91 -4.24
C LEU A 109 -22.89 9.13 -4.92
N ASN A 110 -23.87 9.83 -5.49
CA ASN A 110 -24.96 9.21 -6.25
C ASN A 110 -24.45 8.44 -7.47
N ASN A 111 -23.44 8.97 -8.17
CA ASN A 111 -22.82 8.30 -9.31
C ASN A 111 -22.13 7.00 -8.87
N VAL A 112 -21.31 7.04 -7.80
CA VAL A 112 -20.65 5.84 -7.24
C VAL A 112 -21.70 4.79 -6.87
N ALA A 113 -22.72 5.16 -6.10
CA ALA A 113 -23.79 4.24 -5.71
C ALA A 113 -24.50 3.64 -6.93
N THR A 114 -24.83 4.47 -7.94
CA THR A 114 -25.50 4.00 -9.16
C THR A 114 -24.66 3.00 -9.93
N ILE A 115 -23.35 3.26 -10.07
CA ILE A 115 -22.41 2.42 -10.83
C ILE A 115 -22.17 1.08 -10.14
N LEU A 116 -22.15 1.06 -8.80
CA LEU A 116 -21.89 -0.15 -8.01
C LEU A 116 -23.13 -1.03 -7.80
N ARG A 117 -24.33 -0.55 -8.14
CA ARG A 117 -25.57 -1.33 -8.00
C ARG A 117 -25.50 -2.65 -8.78
N PRO A 118 -26.03 -3.74 -8.21
CA PRO A 118 -26.24 -4.98 -8.95
C PRO A 118 -27.06 -4.71 -10.22
N GLY A 119 -26.58 -5.16 -11.37
CA GLY A 119 -27.27 -4.96 -12.63
C GLY A 119 -27.01 -3.62 -13.33
N TYR A 120 -26.12 -2.77 -12.82
CA TYR A 120 -25.70 -1.60 -13.59
C TYR A 120 -24.97 -2.03 -14.87
N SER A 121 -25.37 -1.44 -16.00
CA SER A 121 -24.73 -1.58 -17.31
C SER A 121 -24.45 -0.19 -17.87
N SER A 122 -23.22 0.03 -18.33
CA SER A 122 -22.84 1.28 -19.01
C SER A 122 -23.42 1.37 -20.43
N SER A 123 -23.87 0.26 -20.99
CA SER A 123 -24.51 0.20 -22.31
C SER A 123 -26.02 0.17 -22.18
N THR A 124 -26.67 1.08 -22.91
CA THR A 124 -28.14 1.18 -23.05
C THR A 124 -28.70 0.25 -24.12
N VAL A 125 -27.84 -0.35 -24.95
CA VAL A 125 -28.22 -1.18 -26.11
C VAL A 125 -28.07 -2.67 -25.81
N GLN A 126 -27.04 -3.05 -25.07
CA GLN A 126 -26.78 -4.43 -24.67
C GLN A 126 -26.36 -4.47 -23.21
N TYR A 127 -27.09 -5.20 -22.38
CA TYR A 127 -26.72 -5.39 -20.99
C TYR A 127 -25.32 -5.99 -20.88
N ARG A 128 -24.39 -5.24 -20.28
CA ARG A 128 -23.05 -5.69 -19.94
C ARG A 128 -22.71 -5.17 -18.55
N PRO A 129 -22.64 -6.04 -17.53
CA PRO A 129 -22.26 -5.62 -16.20
C PRO A 129 -20.83 -5.06 -16.23
N LEU A 130 -20.53 -4.13 -15.34
CA LEU A 130 -19.14 -3.69 -15.13
C LEU A 130 -18.27 -4.86 -14.71
N SER A 131 -17.07 -4.94 -15.29
CA SER A 131 -16.04 -5.86 -14.83
C SER A 131 -15.59 -5.50 -13.41
N SER A 132 -15.09 -6.49 -12.67
CA SER A 132 -14.51 -6.28 -11.34
C SER A 132 -13.44 -5.19 -11.34
N TYR A 133 -12.56 -5.17 -12.34
CA TYR A 133 -11.57 -4.12 -12.53
C TYR A 133 -12.19 -2.71 -12.54
N ARG A 134 -13.28 -2.52 -13.29
CA ARG A 134 -13.94 -1.20 -13.38
C ARG A 134 -14.64 -0.81 -12.08
N LYS A 135 -15.23 -1.78 -11.36
CA LYS A 135 -15.83 -1.53 -10.03
C LYS A 135 -14.75 -1.12 -9.02
N ALA A 136 -13.61 -1.77 -9.05
CA ALA A 136 -12.48 -1.45 -8.18
C ALA A 136 -11.98 -0.02 -8.41
N GLY A 137 -11.85 0.41 -9.67
CA GLY A 137 -11.51 1.80 -10.00
C GLY A 137 -12.53 2.83 -9.48
N VAL A 138 -13.82 2.50 -9.48
CA VAL A 138 -14.87 3.36 -8.90
C VAL A 138 -14.73 3.47 -7.39
N LEU A 139 -14.35 2.39 -6.70
CA LEU A 139 -14.08 2.41 -5.27
C LEU A 139 -12.81 3.19 -4.92
N VAL A 140 -11.77 3.13 -5.76
CA VAL A 140 -10.59 4.00 -5.66
C VAL A 140 -11.01 5.47 -5.69
N ASP A 141 -11.80 5.88 -6.69
CA ASP A 141 -12.28 7.25 -6.80
C ASP A 141 -13.09 7.67 -5.55
N ARG A 142 -13.89 6.76 -4.99
CA ARG A 142 -14.66 7.00 -3.76
C ARG A 142 -13.77 7.18 -2.53
N LEU A 143 -12.64 6.46 -2.41
CA LEU A 143 -11.65 6.69 -1.35
C LEU A 143 -10.95 8.04 -1.53
N VAL A 144 -10.60 8.42 -2.75
CA VAL A 144 -10.01 9.74 -3.03
C VAL A 144 -10.99 10.86 -2.70
N MET A 145 -12.29 10.65 -2.88
CA MET A 145 -13.32 11.58 -2.43
C MET A 145 -13.29 11.82 -0.93
N GLU A 146 -13.12 10.78 -0.10
CA GLU A 146 -13.02 10.94 1.36
C GLU A 146 -11.90 11.91 1.76
N MET A 147 -10.79 11.86 1.03
CA MET A 147 -9.65 12.73 1.30
C MET A 147 -9.80 14.15 0.77
N SER A 148 -10.48 14.33 -0.36
CA SER A 148 -10.49 15.58 -1.14
C SER A 148 -11.74 16.43 -0.98
N SER A 149 -12.89 15.79 -0.67
CA SER A 149 -14.16 16.49 -0.46
C SER A 149 -14.14 17.32 0.81
N ARG A 150 -14.99 18.34 0.83
CA ARG A 150 -15.16 19.22 1.99
C ARG A 150 -15.68 18.41 3.17
N GLN A 151 -15.10 18.66 4.34
CA GLN A 151 -15.49 18.10 5.62
C GLN A 151 -16.21 19.15 6.45
N LEU A 152 -17.21 18.72 7.23
CA LEU A 152 -17.88 19.57 8.22
C LEU A 152 -16.98 19.78 9.44
N ASN A 153 -17.26 20.84 10.21
CA ASN A 153 -16.53 21.20 11.44
C ASN A 153 -15.02 21.44 11.26
N CYS A 154 -14.59 21.75 10.04
CA CYS A 154 -13.21 22.10 9.73
C CYS A 154 -13.03 23.62 9.59
N GLU A 155 -11.81 24.08 9.88
CA GLU A 155 -11.42 25.47 9.62
C GLU A 155 -11.49 25.78 8.11
N ALA A 156 -11.88 27.01 7.76
CA ALA A 156 -12.01 27.41 6.36
C ALA A 156 -10.72 27.26 5.54
N ALA A 157 -9.55 27.36 6.18
CA ALA A 157 -8.25 27.17 5.56
C ALA A 157 -7.88 25.69 5.32
N MET A 158 -8.53 24.75 6.00
CA MET A 158 -8.28 23.31 5.91
C MET A 158 -9.59 22.55 5.68
N PRO A 159 -10.27 22.76 4.55
CA PRO A 159 -11.62 22.24 4.32
C PRO A 159 -11.70 20.73 4.14
N ASN A 160 -10.58 20.00 3.94
CA ASN A 160 -10.60 18.57 3.65
C ASN A 160 -9.48 17.79 4.34
N MET A 161 -9.64 16.47 4.37
CA MET A 161 -8.74 15.55 5.06
C MET A 161 -7.31 15.58 4.51
N THR A 162 -7.16 15.76 3.20
CA THR A 162 -5.86 16.00 2.56
C THR A 162 -5.16 17.15 3.27
N LEU A 163 -5.76 18.34 3.30
CA LEU A 163 -5.15 19.53 3.88
C LEU A 163 -4.85 19.38 5.38
N ILE A 164 -5.80 18.85 6.13
CA ILE A 164 -5.72 18.65 7.59
C ILE A 164 -4.58 17.71 7.96
N THR A 165 -4.49 16.56 7.29
CA THR A 165 -3.51 15.51 7.63
C THR A 165 -2.18 15.69 6.92
N LYS A 166 -2.07 16.71 6.07
CA LYS A 166 -0.87 17.05 5.28
C LYS A 166 -0.43 15.95 4.29
N TRP A 167 -1.20 14.88 4.13
CA TRP A 167 -1.06 13.96 3.01
C TRP A 167 -1.52 14.66 1.74
N ARG A 168 -0.66 14.68 0.72
CA ARG A 168 -0.94 15.31 -0.57
C ARG A 168 -0.91 14.24 -1.64
N GLY A 169 -1.98 14.13 -2.41
CA GLY A 169 -2.00 13.35 -3.64
C GLY A 169 -1.29 14.11 -4.76
N ASN A 170 -0.89 13.39 -5.81
CA ASN A 170 -0.26 13.98 -7.01
C ASN A 170 1.00 14.79 -6.68
N THR A 171 1.82 14.26 -5.77
CA THR A 171 3.19 14.71 -5.57
C THR A 171 3.99 14.48 -6.87
N ASP A 172 5.04 15.26 -7.15
CA ASP A 172 5.98 15.05 -8.28
C ASP A 172 6.76 13.70 -8.22
N PHE A 173 6.26 12.75 -7.43
CA PHE A 173 6.74 11.39 -7.36
C PHE A 173 6.14 10.56 -8.49
N HIS A 174 7.03 9.94 -9.25
CA HIS A 174 6.72 8.94 -10.25
C HIS A 174 7.57 7.70 -9.99
N LEU A 175 7.04 6.53 -10.33
CA LEU A 175 7.87 5.34 -10.40
C LEU A 175 9.01 5.57 -11.40
N ASN A 176 10.16 4.99 -11.11
CA ASN A 176 11.25 4.96 -12.07
C ASN A 176 10.76 4.29 -13.37
N PRO A 177 11.16 4.78 -14.56
CA PRO A 177 10.76 4.20 -15.84
C PRO A 177 11.11 2.71 -16.03
N ALA A 178 11.99 2.15 -15.19
CA ALA A 178 12.30 0.72 -15.16
C ALA A 178 11.18 -0.15 -14.55
N PHE A 179 10.14 0.45 -13.94
CA PHE A 179 9.03 -0.27 -13.34
C PHE A 179 7.71 0.06 -14.02
N ASP A 180 6.88 -0.96 -14.14
CA ASP A 180 5.56 -0.81 -14.72
C ASP A 180 4.59 -0.20 -13.71
N ARG A 181 3.76 0.72 -14.20
CA ARG A 181 2.66 1.30 -13.42
C ARG A 181 1.36 0.49 -13.56
N HIS A 182 1.29 -0.35 -14.58
CA HIS A 182 0.10 -1.12 -14.94
C HIS A 182 0.50 -2.36 -15.74
N ASP A 183 -0.37 -3.36 -15.71
CA ASP A 183 -0.30 -4.49 -16.62
C ASP A 183 -1.64 -4.61 -17.37
N TRP A 184 -1.56 -4.44 -18.68
CA TRP A 184 -2.68 -4.62 -19.60
C TRP A 184 -2.40 -5.80 -20.54
N ASP A 185 -1.92 -6.94 -20.04
CA ASP A 185 -1.91 -8.14 -20.86
C ASP A 185 -3.35 -8.66 -21.07
N HIS A 186 -3.90 -8.37 -22.25
CA HIS A 186 -5.21 -8.85 -22.69
C HIS A 186 -5.34 -10.38 -22.76
N ARG A 187 -4.24 -11.13 -22.65
CA ARG A 187 -4.23 -12.59 -22.76
C ARG A 187 -4.61 -13.32 -21.47
N ASP A 188 -4.29 -12.74 -20.32
CA ASP A 188 -4.37 -13.45 -19.04
C ASP A 188 -5.55 -12.98 -18.17
N GLY A 189 -6.26 -11.92 -18.57
CA GLY A 189 -7.43 -11.39 -17.84
C GLY A 189 -7.11 -10.80 -16.46
N TYR A 190 -5.82 -10.73 -16.12
CA TYR A 190 -5.29 -10.14 -14.90
C TYR A 190 -4.79 -8.73 -15.19
N HIS A 191 -5.61 -7.73 -14.85
CA HIS A 191 -5.26 -6.32 -15.01
C HIS A 191 -5.07 -5.66 -13.66
N TRP A 192 -4.02 -4.84 -13.54
CA TRP A 192 -3.79 -3.99 -12.38
C TRP A 192 -3.20 -2.64 -12.81
N ILE A 193 -3.41 -1.62 -11.98
CA ILE A 193 -2.85 -0.28 -12.17
C ILE A 193 -2.64 0.41 -10.83
N ILE A 194 -1.56 1.19 -10.73
CA ILE A 194 -1.34 2.12 -9.63
C ILE A 194 -1.95 3.48 -9.97
N ASP A 195 -2.96 3.88 -9.23
CA ASP A 195 -3.74 5.09 -9.49
C ASP A 195 -3.10 6.32 -8.86
N PHE A 196 -2.79 6.27 -7.56
CA PHE A 196 -2.40 7.44 -6.78
C PHE A 196 -1.21 7.17 -5.86
N PHE A 197 -0.37 8.20 -5.72
CA PHE A 197 0.66 8.29 -4.68
C PHE A 197 0.35 9.44 -3.74
N TYR A 198 0.60 9.24 -2.45
CA TYR A 198 0.51 10.26 -1.42
C TYR A 198 1.82 10.36 -0.65
N ALA A 199 2.26 11.59 -0.41
CA ALA A 199 3.36 11.90 0.50
C ALA A 199 2.91 12.91 1.55
N CYS A 200 3.52 12.86 2.75
CA CYS A 200 3.13 13.72 3.87
C CYS A 200 4.04 14.94 4.00
N SER A 201 3.48 16.14 3.86
CA SER A 201 4.24 17.40 4.00
C SER A 201 4.58 17.79 5.43
N SER A 202 4.22 16.97 6.42
CA SER A 202 4.73 17.09 7.79
C SER A 202 6.16 16.60 7.95
N HIS A 203 6.69 15.79 7.02
CA HIS A 203 8.05 15.26 7.10
C HIS A 203 8.96 15.94 6.07
N PRO A 204 10.09 16.53 6.46
CA PRO A 204 10.92 17.38 5.57
C PRO A 204 11.41 16.66 4.30
N THR A 205 11.67 15.36 4.41
CA THR A 205 12.20 14.50 3.35
C THR A 205 11.17 13.53 2.74
N PHE A 206 9.97 13.46 3.32
CA PHE A 206 8.86 12.61 2.85
C PHE A 206 9.24 11.12 2.62
N PRO A 207 9.76 10.38 3.63
CA PRO A 207 10.15 8.98 3.48
C PRO A 207 8.97 8.01 3.49
N TYR A 208 7.82 8.43 4.02
CA TYR A 208 6.60 7.64 4.05
C TYR A 208 5.77 7.90 2.79
N ILE A 209 5.38 6.84 2.09
CA ILE A 209 4.56 6.92 0.89
C ILE A 209 3.31 6.06 1.07
N LYS A 210 2.17 6.56 0.58
CA LYS A 210 0.97 5.73 0.40
C LYS A 210 0.67 5.56 -1.06
N VAL A 211 0.16 4.40 -1.41
CA VAL A 211 -0.15 3.99 -2.78
C VAL A 211 -1.59 3.51 -2.79
N ILE A 212 -2.35 3.91 -3.80
CA ILE A 212 -3.66 3.34 -4.09
C ILE A 212 -3.57 2.67 -5.45
N MET A 213 -3.94 1.41 -5.50
CA MET A 213 -4.00 0.61 -6.71
C MET A 213 -5.32 -0.15 -6.79
N HIS A 214 -5.69 -0.55 -8.00
CA HIS A 214 -6.75 -1.52 -8.19
C HIS A 214 -6.36 -2.61 -9.17
N HIS A 215 -7.06 -3.73 -9.04
CA HIS A 215 -6.87 -4.91 -9.84
C HIS A 215 -8.21 -5.52 -10.25
N SER A 216 -8.12 -6.52 -11.13
CA SER A 216 -9.22 -7.43 -11.44
C SER A 216 -9.58 -8.27 -10.20
N GLU A 217 -10.58 -9.15 -10.27
CA GLU A 217 -10.95 -9.95 -9.10
C GLU A 217 -9.77 -10.80 -8.59
N ALA A 218 -9.53 -10.81 -7.28
CA ALA A 218 -8.54 -11.69 -6.67
C ALA A 218 -9.11 -13.11 -6.60
N LYS A 219 -8.43 -14.10 -7.19
CA LYS A 219 -8.85 -15.51 -7.15
C LYS A 219 -8.69 -16.12 -5.76
N ASP A 220 -7.58 -15.81 -5.11
CA ASP A 220 -7.20 -16.32 -3.79
C ASP A 220 -7.02 -15.15 -2.81
N PRO A 221 -8.10 -14.63 -2.20
CA PRO A 221 -8.07 -13.40 -1.42
C PRO A 221 -7.23 -13.49 -0.14
N GLU A 222 -6.93 -14.69 0.34
CA GLU A 222 -6.06 -14.93 1.50
C GLU A 222 -4.57 -14.76 1.17
N LEU A 223 -4.19 -14.88 -0.10
CA LEU A 223 -2.80 -14.78 -0.53
C LEU A 223 -2.46 -13.33 -0.90
N VAL A 224 -1.18 -12.97 -0.71
CA VAL A 224 -0.65 -11.69 -1.20
C VAL A 224 -0.57 -11.74 -2.73
N LEU A 225 -0.99 -10.68 -3.41
CA LEU A 225 -0.93 -10.62 -4.87
C LEU A 225 0.47 -10.21 -5.31
N LYS A 226 0.95 -10.81 -6.40
CA LYS A 226 2.24 -10.45 -7.01
C LYS A 226 2.31 -8.95 -7.29
N ALA A 227 1.24 -8.38 -7.85
CA ALA A 227 1.18 -6.96 -8.20
C ALA A 227 1.28 -6.03 -6.98
N GLU A 228 0.80 -6.44 -5.81
CA GLU A 228 0.91 -5.66 -4.58
C GLU A 228 2.36 -5.60 -4.10
N VAL A 229 3.07 -6.74 -4.13
CA VAL A 229 4.49 -6.80 -3.77
C VAL A 229 5.32 -6.00 -4.75
N MET A 230 5.06 -6.14 -6.06
CA MET A 230 5.73 -5.35 -7.10
C MET A 230 5.51 -3.84 -6.90
N ALA A 231 4.28 -3.41 -6.60
CA ALA A 231 3.96 -2.01 -6.34
C ALA A 231 4.72 -1.46 -5.12
N ILE A 232 4.80 -2.23 -4.04
CA ILE A 232 5.57 -1.86 -2.83
C ILE A 232 7.05 -1.73 -3.17
N VAL A 233 7.66 -2.74 -3.82
CA VAL A 233 9.09 -2.77 -4.16
C VAL A 233 9.46 -1.64 -5.12
N ALA A 234 8.70 -1.46 -6.20
CA ALA A 234 8.93 -0.39 -7.16
C ALA A 234 8.83 0.99 -6.51
N THR A 235 7.87 1.18 -5.59
CA THR A 235 7.70 2.42 -4.83
C THR A 235 8.90 2.67 -3.92
N MET A 236 9.32 1.68 -3.13
CA MET A 236 10.49 1.78 -2.25
C MET A 236 11.75 2.16 -3.04
N TRP A 237 12.02 1.44 -4.13
CA TRP A 237 13.19 1.68 -4.97
C TRP A 237 13.16 3.10 -5.54
N SER A 238 12.04 3.48 -6.18
CA SER A 238 11.90 4.79 -6.84
C SER A 238 12.03 5.94 -5.86
N ARG A 239 11.52 5.73 -4.64
CA ARG A 239 11.55 6.77 -3.61
C ARG A 239 12.94 6.92 -2.99
N LEU A 240 13.64 5.82 -2.72
CA LEU A 240 15.02 5.86 -2.25
C LEU A 240 15.97 6.61 -3.22
N CYS A 241 15.70 6.56 -4.53
CA CYS A 241 16.47 7.30 -5.54
C CYS A 241 16.25 8.82 -5.53
N THR A 242 15.31 9.35 -4.75
CA THR A 242 15.09 10.80 -4.68
C THR A 242 16.18 11.47 -3.84
N GLU A 243 16.74 12.59 -4.31
CA GLU A 243 17.78 13.35 -3.60
C GLU A 243 17.36 13.75 -2.17
N THR A 244 16.06 14.00 -1.93
CA THR A 244 15.55 14.33 -0.60
C THR A 244 15.68 13.17 0.40
N LEU A 245 16.00 11.95 -0.04
CA LEU A 245 16.02 10.74 0.78
C LEU A 245 17.40 10.08 0.83
N LEU A 246 18.48 10.82 0.58
CA LEU A 246 19.84 10.31 0.68
C LEU A 246 20.19 9.82 2.09
N ASP A 247 19.63 10.43 3.13
CA ASP A 247 19.85 10.04 4.53
C ASP A 247 18.97 8.86 5.00
N HIS A 248 18.08 8.36 4.14
CA HIS A 248 17.12 7.31 4.49
C HIS A 248 17.54 5.93 3.95
N LEU A 249 17.29 4.89 4.74
CA LEU A 249 17.46 3.48 4.34
C LEU A 249 16.15 2.71 4.25
N ILE A 250 15.10 3.24 4.88
CA ILE A 250 13.76 2.65 4.89
C ILE A 250 12.80 3.63 4.24
N VAL A 251 11.97 3.13 3.32
CA VAL A 251 10.80 3.84 2.81
C VAL A 251 9.58 3.01 3.19
N PRO A 252 8.87 3.35 4.26
CA PRO A 252 7.63 2.69 4.60
C PRO A 252 6.56 2.99 3.55
N VAL A 253 5.94 1.94 3.03
CA VAL A 253 4.89 2.04 2.01
C VAL A 253 3.59 1.48 2.55
N MET A 254 2.52 2.28 2.59
CA MET A 254 1.16 1.80 2.82
C MET A 254 0.43 1.67 1.49
N LEU A 255 -0.05 0.49 1.16
CA LEU A 255 -0.76 0.19 -0.08
C LEU A 255 -2.23 -0.10 0.21
N PHE A 256 -3.12 0.60 -0.49
CA PHE A 256 -4.53 0.28 -0.59
C PHE A 256 -4.76 -0.44 -1.92
N THR A 257 -5.32 -1.63 -1.87
CA THR A 257 -5.52 -2.48 -3.05
C THR A 257 -6.99 -2.84 -3.18
N PHE A 258 -7.60 -2.46 -4.29
CA PHE A 258 -9.02 -2.72 -4.57
C PHE A 258 -9.18 -3.84 -5.59
N ALA A 259 -9.97 -4.86 -5.24
CA ALA A 259 -10.27 -6.06 -6.04
C ALA A 259 -11.77 -6.18 -6.23
N GLY A 260 -12.33 -5.91 -7.41
CA GLY A 260 -13.78 -5.95 -7.57
C GLY A 260 -14.50 -4.99 -6.61
N CYS A 261 -15.23 -5.54 -5.64
CA CYS A 261 -15.89 -4.79 -4.57
C CYS A 261 -15.19 -4.93 -3.20
N HIS A 262 -13.95 -5.39 -3.17
CA HIS A 262 -13.18 -5.60 -1.95
C HIS A 262 -11.98 -4.67 -1.88
N VAL A 263 -11.50 -4.42 -0.67
CA VAL A 263 -10.29 -3.65 -0.42
C VAL A 263 -9.52 -4.22 0.76
N ARG A 264 -8.19 -4.19 0.68
CA ARG A 264 -7.32 -4.46 1.84
C ARG A 264 -6.20 -3.43 1.93
N ILE A 265 -5.56 -3.40 3.09
CA ILE A 265 -4.41 -2.54 3.38
C ILE A 265 -3.19 -3.42 3.57
N LEU A 266 -2.10 -3.07 2.90
CA LEU A 266 -0.78 -3.64 3.13
C LEU A 266 0.17 -2.53 3.59
N ILE A 267 1.11 -2.87 4.46
CA ILE A 267 2.17 -1.97 4.87
C ILE A 267 3.49 -2.70 4.72
N GLY A 268 4.40 -2.16 3.90
CA GLY A 268 5.69 -2.74 3.60
C GLY A 268 6.85 -1.93 4.17
N ILE A 269 7.86 -2.61 4.69
CA ILE A 269 9.21 -2.08 4.92
C ILE A 269 10.25 -3.10 4.46
N HIS A 270 11.47 -2.65 4.11
CA HIS A 270 12.61 -3.54 3.92
C HIS A 270 13.57 -3.41 5.10
N ASP A 271 13.86 -4.50 5.80
CA ASP A 271 14.66 -4.47 7.05
C ASP A 271 16.18 -4.61 6.82
N GLY A 272 16.58 -4.68 5.55
CA GLY A 272 17.96 -4.90 5.09
C GLY A 272 18.32 -6.36 4.88
N GLN A 273 17.38 -7.27 5.09
CA GLN A 273 17.48 -8.67 4.73
C GLN A 273 16.24 -9.10 3.92
N ASP A 274 15.07 -8.76 4.43
CA ASP A 274 13.80 -9.22 3.91
C ASP A 274 12.82 -8.05 3.75
N LEU A 275 11.96 -8.15 2.72
CA LEU A 275 10.77 -7.32 2.60
C LEU A 275 9.70 -7.85 3.54
N ARG A 276 9.34 -7.06 4.55
CA ARG A 276 8.27 -7.39 5.50
C ARG A 276 7.00 -6.66 5.10
N ILE A 277 5.90 -7.39 5.02
CA ILE A 277 4.59 -6.84 4.65
C ILE A 277 3.58 -7.23 5.72
N ALA A 278 3.03 -6.25 6.43
CA ALA A 278 1.82 -6.44 7.23
C ALA A 278 0.61 -6.33 6.31
N MET A 279 -0.25 -7.35 6.28
CA MET A 279 -1.37 -7.46 5.35
C MET A 279 -2.69 -7.70 6.09
N SER A 280 -3.72 -6.90 5.77
CA SER A 280 -5.07 -7.14 6.29
C SER A 280 -5.83 -8.14 5.41
N GLU A 281 -6.91 -8.69 5.94
CA GLU A 281 -7.93 -9.36 5.13
C GLU A 281 -8.58 -8.38 4.14
N PHE A 282 -9.20 -8.93 3.10
CA PHE A 282 -10.09 -8.18 2.22
C PHE A 282 -11.40 -7.86 2.94
N ILE A 283 -11.76 -6.59 2.90
CA ILE A 283 -13.01 -6.06 3.43
C ILE A 283 -13.96 -5.81 2.26
N GLU A 284 -15.16 -6.37 2.34
CA GLU A 284 -16.19 -6.17 1.34
C GLU A 284 -16.83 -4.78 1.46
N TYR A 285 -17.03 -4.12 0.32
CA TYR A 285 -17.87 -2.93 0.24
C TYR A 285 -19.34 -3.31 0.43
N SER A 286 -19.98 -2.70 1.42
CA SER A 286 -21.43 -2.73 1.60
C SER A 286 -22.05 -1.41 1.15
N GLU A 287 -23.04 -1.47 0.26
CA GLU A 287 -23.78 -0.28 -0.18
C GLU A 287 -24.39 0.45 1.02
N GLY A 288 -24.20 1.77 1.07
CA GLY A 288 -24.75 2.63 2.12
C GLY A 288 -24.02 2.58 3.47
N SER A 289 -23.04 1.70 3.66
CA SER A 289 -22.21 1.70 4.88
C SER A 289 -21.08 2.73 4.77
N GLN A 290 -20.89 3.49 5.83
CA GLN A 290 -19.79 4.46 5.97
C GLN A 290 -18.59 3.86 6.73
N ASP A 291 -18.77 2.73 7.45
CA ASP A 291 -17.76 2.13 8.32
C ASP A 291 -16.46 1.79 7.56
N LEU A 292 -16.59 1.26 6.34
CA LEU A 292 -15.45 0.97 5.47
C LEU A 292 -14.69 2.26 5.13
N TRP A 293 -15.41 3.29 4.70
CA TRP A 293 -14.80 4.54 4.27
C TRP A 293 -14.14 5.28 5.43
N ASP A 294 -14.75 5.26 6.62
CA ASP A 294 -14.17 5.82 7.82
C ASP A 294 -12.87 5.07 8.18
N LEU A 295 -12.88 3.74 8.15
CA LEU A 295 -11.68 2.93 8.37
C LEU A 295 -10.56 3.26 7.38
N LEU A 296 -10.85 3.25 6.09
CA LEU A 296 -9.85 3.56 5.05
C LEU A 296 -9.32 4.99 5.20
N THR A 297 -10.17 5.95 5.55
CA THR A 297 -9.78 7.36 5.76
C THR A 297 -8.88 7.51 6.97
N ARG A 298 -9.10 6.74 8.05
CA ARG A 298 -8.20 6.73 9.22
C ARG A 298 -6.78 6.33 8.83
N TYR A 299 -6.65 5.32 7.98
CA TYR A 299 -5.35 4.84 7.50
C TYR A 299 -4.77 5.79 6.44
N LEU A 300 -5.57 6.28 5.49
CA LEU A 300 -5.09 7.16 4.41
C LEU A 300 -4.72 8.57 4.93
N GLY A 301 -5.37 9.03 6.00
CA GLY A 301 -5.05 10.27 6.72
C GLY A 301 -4.13 10.10 7.93
N CYS A 302 -3.64 8.89 8.18
CA CYS A 302 -2.87 8.54 9.39
C CYS A 302 -1.63 9.41 9.64
N ASP A 303 -1.18 9.49 10.88
CA ASP A 303 0.14 10.03 11.21
C ASP A 303 1.23 8.96 11.05
N PHE A 304 2.49 9.29 11.31
CA PHE A 304 3.60 8.35 11.37
C PHE A 304 4.15 8.19 12.80
N ASN A 305 4.76 7.05 13.07
CA ASN A 305 5.34 6.80 14.38
C ASN A 305 6.71 7.48 14.52
N HIS A 306 6.75 8.60 15.23
CA HIS A 306 7.96 9.39 15.46
C HIS A 306 9.05 8.69 16.27
N GLN A 307 8.75 7.56 16.91
CA GLN A 307 9.75 6.76 17.63
C GLN A 307 10.56 5.86 16.69
N LEU A 308 10.04 5.59 15.49
CA LEU A 308 10.72 4.76 14.50
C LEU A 308 11.48 5.63 13.51
N THR A 309 12.78 5.35 13.35
CA THR A 309 13.60 6.02 12.34
C THR A 309 13.50 5.32 10.99
N THR A 310 13.63 6.10 9.93
CA THR A 310 13.76 5.62 8.54
C THR A 310 15.19 5.78 8.01
N GLU A 311 16.10 6.35 8.81
CA GLU A 311 17.50 6.64 8.45
C GLU A 311 18.42 5.43 8.64
N LYS A 312 18.00 4.46 9.45
CA LYS A 312 18.80 3.28 9.81
C LYS A 312 17.96 2.02 9.68
N LEU A 313 18.60 0.92 9.32
CA LEU A 313 17.95 -0.39 9.28
C LEU A 313 17.52 -0.83 10.71
N PRO A 314 16.37 -1.52 10.86
CA PRO A 314 15.88 -1.94 12.17
C PRO A 314 16.86 -2.88 12.87
N SER A 315 17.10 -2.74 14.17
CA SER A 315 17.96 -3.65 14.95
C SER A 315 17.15 -4.46 15.94
N ALA A 316 17.21 -5.79 15.83
CA ALA A 316 16.58 -6.68 16.80
C ALA A 316 17.20 -6.61 18.21
N TYR A 317 18.37 -5.97 18.36
CA TYR A 317 19.19 -6.01 19.59
C TYR A 317 19.28 -4.68 20.36
N LEU A 318 18.50 -3.64 19.98
CA LEU A 318 18.59 -2.32 20.63
C LEU A 318 17.31 -1.88 21.36
N GLU A 319 16.24 -2.68 21.35
CA GLU A 319 14.98 -2.34 22.04
C GLU A 319 14.96 -2.80 23.53
N GLU A 320 15.99 -3.49 24.03
CA GLU A 320 16.07 -3.91 25.45
C GLU A 320 16.70 -2.87 26.40
N ASP A 321 17.34 -1.80 25.89
CA ASP A 321 18.11 -0.86 26.73
C ASP A 321 17.35 0.41 27.16
N LEU A 322 16.03 0.49 26.92
CA LEU A 322 15.23 1.67 27.28
C LEU A 322 13.91 1.37 28.04
N SER A 323 13.78 0.19 28.68
CA SER A 323 12.68 -0.09 29.61
C SER A 323 12.96 0.42 31.03
#